data_AF-A0A6A3HYT4-F1
#
_entry.id   AF-A0A6A3HYT4-F1
#
_cell.length_a   1.000
_cell.length_b   1.000
_cell.length_c   1.000
_cell.angle_alpha   90.00
_cell.angle_beta   90.00
_cell.angle_gamma   90.00
#
_symmetry.space_group_name_H-M   'P 1'
#
loop_
_entity.id
_entity.type
_entity.pdbx_description
1 polymer ?
#
loop_
_entity_poly.entity_id
_entity_poly.type
_entity_poly.pdbx_seq_one_letter_code
_entity_poly.pdbx_strand_id
1 'polypeptide(L)'
;MVKERFIVNPFPTMQVSQDDRLQLQDLANGIIMSNLANYNTFVASNKRKVDSRRWKQIKERHQLTVYAERPESAYSAGSEPSGSGLPMIL
;
A
#
# COMPACT_ATOMS: atom_id res chain seq x y z
N MET A 1 -39.41 24.07 -3.17
CA MET A 1 -38.50 23.62 -4.24
C MET A 1 -37.13 24.24 -3.98
N VAL A 2 -36.25 23.54 -3.24
CA VAL A 2 -34.90 24.05 -2.96
C VAL A 2 -33.97 23.49 -4.03
N LYS A 3 -33.73 24.37 -5.00
CA LYS A 3 -32.77 24.34 -6.10
C LYS A 3 -31.49 23.58 -5.75
N GLU A 4 -31.16 22.59 -6.59
CA GLU A 4 -29.95 21.76 -6.65
C GLU A 4 -28.67 22.61 -6.63
N ARG A 5 -28.28 23.04 -5.42
CA ARG A 5 -27.18 23.98 -5.24
C ARG A 5 -25.92 23.24 -4.82
N PHE A 6 -25.09 23.03 -5.84
CA PHE A 6 -23.62 22.88 -5.79
C PHE A 6 -23.06 21.53 -5.33
N ILE A 7 -22.91 20.62 -6.29
CA ILE A 7 -21.73 19.76 -6.34
C ILE A 7 -21.02 20.04 -7.67
N VAL A 8 -20.62 21.30 -7.87
CA VAL A 8 -19.71 21.62 -8.98
C VAL A 8 -18.32 21.37 -8.45
N ASN A 9 -17.57 20.48 -9.10
CA ASN A 9 -16.19 20.18 -8.73
C ASN A 9 -15.40 21.51 -8.69
N PRO A 10 -14.87 21.94 -7.53
CA PRO A 10 -14.16 23.20 -7.41
C PRO A 10 -12.76 23.16 -8.05
N PHE A 11 -12.31 21.97 -8.46
CA PHE A 11 -11.00 21.78 -9.07
C PHE A 11 -11.10 21.77 -10.60
N PRO A 12 -10.13 22.38 -11.30
CA PRO A 12 -10.01 22.24 -12.75
C PRO A 12 -9.94 20.77 -13.16
N THR A 13 -10.42 20.45 -14.37
CA THR A 13 -10.24 19.12 -14.95
C THR A 13 -8.75 18.78 -14.98
N MET A 14 -8.38 17.71 -14.29
CA MET A 14 -7.00 17.23 -14.25
C MET A 14 -6.60 16.76 -15.65
N GLN A 15 -5.66 17.48 -16.26
CA GLN A 15 -5.07 17.12 -17.54
C GLN A 15 -3.91 16.16 -17.27
N VAL A 16 -4.12 14.89 -17.58
CA VAL A 16 -3.10 13.84 -17.49
C VAL A 16 -2.78 13.42 -18.92
N SER A 17 -1.50 13.47 -19.30
CA SER A 17 -1.09 13.07 -20.64
C SER A 17 -1.41 11.58 -20.87
N GLN A 18 -1.51 11.17 -22.13
CA GLN A 18 -1.76 9.76 -22.43
C GLN A 18 -0.61 8.87 -21.92
N ASP A 19 0.62 9.38 -21.95
CA ASP A 19 1.79 8.68 -21.43
C ASP A 19 1.72 8.51 -19.91
N ASP A 20 1.47 9.59 -19.16
CA ASP A 20 1.33 9.54 -17.70
C ASP A 20 0.19 8.59 -17.28
N ARG A 21 -0.91 8.55 -18.04
CA ARG A 21 -2.01 7.59 -17.77
C ARG A 21 -1.54 6.15 -17.91
N LEU A 22 -0.74 5.84 -18.93
CA LEU A 22 -0.21 4.50 -19.14
C LEU A 22 0.79 4.13 -18.05
N GLN A 23 1.69 5.05 -17.68
CA GLN A 23 2.64 4.84 -16.58
C GLN A 23 1.93 4.59 -15.25
N LEU A 24 0.91 5.38 -14.92
CA LEU A 24 0.11 5.18 -13.70
C LEU A 24 -0.64 3.85 -13.69
N GLN A 25 -1.15 3.41 -14.85
CA GLN A 25 -1.79 2.11 -14.98
C GLN A 25 -0.78 0.97 -14.80
N ASP A 26 0.38 1.07 -15.43
CA ASP A 26 1.44 0.07 -15.30
C ASP A 26 1.95 -0.03 -13.86
N LEU A 27 2.17 1.12 -13.20
CA LEU A 27 2.53 1.19 -11.79
C LEU A 27 1.48 0.52 -10.91
N ALA A 28 0.19 0.84 -11.11
CA ALA A 28 -0.90 0.24 -10.35
C ALA A 28 -0.95 -1.28 -10.55
N ASN A 29 -0.83 -1.75 -11.79
CA ASN A 29 -0.77 -3.17 -12.12
C ASN A 29 0.43 -3.85 -11.44
N GLY A 30 1.62 -3.25 -11.50
CA GLY A 30 2.82 -3.75 -10.84
C GLY A 30 2.64 -3.92 -9.34
N ILE A 31 2.07 -2.91 -8.66
CA ILE A 31 1.78 -2.97 -7.22
C ILE A 31 0.79 -4.08 -6.90
N ILE A 32 -0.31 -4.19 -7.67
CA ILE A 32 -1.33 -5.24 -7.46
C ILE A 32 -0.72 -6.63 -7.63
N MET A 33 0.01 -6.86 -8.73
CA MET A 33 0.60 -8.16 -9.05
C MET A 33 1.65 -8.57 -8.02
N SER A 34 2.51 -7.63 -7.59
CA SER A 34 3.50 -7.85 -6.54
C SER A 34 2.84 -8.22 -5.21
N ASN A 35 1.83 -7.46 -4.80
CA ASN A 35 1.10 -7.72 -3.56
C ASN A 35 0.35 -9.05 -3.60
N LEU A 36 -0.22 -9.42 -4.75
CA LEU A 36 -0.89 -10.71 -4.91
C LEU A 36 0.11 -11.87 -4.81
N ALA A 37 1.30 -11.75 -5.41
CA ALA A 37 2.36 -12.74 -5.28
C ALA A 37 2.85 -12.90 -3.82
N ASN A 38 3.03 -11.78 -3.11
CA ASN A 38 3.38 -11.77 -1.69
C ASN A 38 2.29 -12.44 -0.84
N TYR A 39 1.02 -12.13 -1.09
CA TYR A 39 -0.11 -12.76 -0.40
C TYR A 39 -0.18 -14.26 -0.67
N ASN A 40 -0.04 -14.69 -1.92
CA ASN A 40 -0.06 -16.10 -2.29
C ASN A 40 1.07 -16.87 -1.58
N THR A 41 2.27 -16.29 -1.51
CA THR A 41 3.39 -16.86 -0.75
C THR A 41 3.07 -16.96 0.74
N PHE A 42 2.48 -15.91 1.33
CA PHE A 42 2.06 -15.91 2.73
C PHE A 42 1.03 -17.01 3.04
N VAL A 43 0.08 -17.23 2.14
CA VAL A 43 -0.97 -18.25 2.30
C VAL A 43 -0.41 -19.66 2.08
N ALA A 44 0.30 -19.89 0.97
CA ALA A 44 0.74 -21.21 0.55
C ALA A 44 1.98 -21.68 1.33
N SER A 45 3.01 -20.85 1.42
CA SER A 45 4.32 -21.22 1.99
C SER A 45 4.37 -20.97 3.50
N ASN A 46 3.82 -19.83 3.96
CA ASN A 46 3.99 -19.41 5.34
C ASN A 46 2.80 -19.80 6.24
N LYS A 47 1.82 -20.54 5.71
CA LYS A 47 0.62 -21.01 6.44
C LYS A 47 -0.10 -19.87 7.18
N ARG A 48 -0.15 -18.69 6.57
CA ARG A 48 -0.73 -17.46 7.13
C ARG A 48 -0.05 -16.98 8.43
N LYS A 49 1.24 -17.27 8.61
CA LYS A 49 2.05 -16.78 9.73
C LYS A 49 3.09 -15.79 9.23
N VAL A 50 3.18 -14.65 9.92
CA VAL A 50 4.23 -13.66 9.67
C VAL A 50 5.50 -14.04 10.42
N ASP A 51 6.65 -13.66 9.89
CA ASP A 51 7.92 -13.84 10.60
C ASP A 51 7.99 -12.88 11.79
N SER A 52 7.94 -13.43 13.01
CA SER A 52 8.02 -12.66 14.26
C SER A 52 9.34 -11.90 14.48
N ARG A 53 10.42 -12.30 13.78
CA ARG A 53 11.71 -11.60 13.80
C ARG A 53 11.66 -10.29 13.02
N ARG A 54 10.82 -10.24 11.98
CA ARG A 54 10.60 -9.07 11.14
C ARG A 54 9.40 -8.24 11.57
N TRP A 55 8.35 -8.89 12.05
CA TRP A 55 7.06 -8.27 12.33
C TRP A 55 6.72 -8.37 13.82
N LYS A 56 6.45 -7.22 14.45
CA LYS A 56 5.97 -7.13 15.84
C LYS A 56 4.45 -6.95 15.84
N GLN A 57 3.74 -7.79 16.59
CA GLN A 57 2.30 -7.61 16.79
C GLN A 57 2.04 -6.32 17.59
N ILE A 58 1.17 -5.46 17.08
CA ILE A 58 0.83 -4.17 17.72
C ILE A 58 -0.61 -4.12 18.21
N LYS A 59 -1.51 -4.94 17.64
CA LYS A 59 -2.92 -4.96 18.02
C LYS A 59 -3.57 -6.28 17.66
N GLU A 60 -4.49 -6.73 18.49
CA GLU A 60 -5.41 -7.81 18.18
C GLU A 60 -6.81 -7.41 18.61
N ARG A 61 -7.77 -7.50 17.69
CA ARG A 61 -9.17 -7.19 17.97
C ARG A 61 -10.07 -7.92 16.99
N HIS A 62 -11.12 -8.58 17.48
CA HIS A 62 -12.13 -9.26 16.64
C HIS A 62 -11.52 -10.14 15.54
N GLN A 63 -10.61 -11.05 15.91
CA GLN A 63 -9.91 -11.95 14.98
C GLN A 63 -9.00 -11.25 13.93
N LEU A 64 -8.75 -9.95 14.10
CA LEU A 64 -7.82 -9.20 13.28
C LEU A 64 -6.55 -8.91 14.08
N THR A 65 -5.42 -9.39 13.57
CA THR A 65 -4.10 -9.14 14.16
C THR A 65 -3.32 -8.19 13.25
N VAL A 66 -2.91 -7.06 13.81
CA VAL A 66 -2.10 -6.06 13.13
C VAL A 66 -0.65 -6.20 13.57
N TYR A 67 0.25 -6.18 12.60
CA TYR A 67 1.68 -6.21 12.80
C TYR A 67 2.33 -4.95 12.22
N ALA A 68 3.40 -4.48 12.87
CA ALA A 68 4.29 -3.46 12.35
C ALA A 68 5.66 -4.08 12.07
N GLU A 69 6.32 -3.61 11.02
CA GLU A 69 7.70 -4.02 10.72
C GLU A 69 8.64 -3.46 11.79
N ARG A 70 9.58 -4.30 12.21
CA ARG A 70 10.59 -3.93 13.19
C ARG A 70 11.69 -3.10 12.50
N PRO A 71 12.15 -1.99 13.09
CA PRO A 71 13.16 -1.11 12.47
C PRO A 71 14.44 -1.85 12.07
N GLU A 72 14.92 -2.75 12.92
CA GLU A 72 16.11 -3.59 12.68
C GLU A 72 16.03 -4.41 11.39
N SER A 73 14.81 -4.73 10.95
CA SER A 73 14.54 -5.50 9.73
C SER A 73 14.42 -4.62 8.50
N ALA A 74 13.98 -3.36 8.68
CA ALA A 74 13.86 -2.37 7.60
C ALA A 74 15.25 -1.92 7.09
N TYR A 75 16.23 -1.76 7.99
CA TYR A 75 17.60 -1.35 7.61
C TYR A 75 18.36 -2.38 6.75
N SER A 76 17.95 -3.65 6.78
CA SER A 76 18.53 -4.69 5.91
C SER A 76 17.95 -4.68 4.49
N ALA A 77 16.85 -3.97 4.27
CA ALA A 77 16.16 -3.88 2.99
C ALA A 77 16.46 -2.56 2.25
N GLY A 78 17.71 -2.06 2.31
CA GLY A 78 18.29 -1.08 1.37
C GLY A 78 17.49 0.19 1.01
N SER A 79 16.45 0.53 1.76
CA SER A 79 15.51 1.61 1.45
C SER A 79 15.48 2.56 2.64
N GLU A 80 15.86 3.82 2.40
CA GLU A 80 15.73 4.86 3.41
C GLU A 80 14.27 4.96 3.86
N PRO A 81 13.99 4.86 5.17
CA PRO A 81 12.64 5.01 5.67
C PRO A 81 12.26 6.49 5.58
N SER A 82 11.27 6.82 4.75
CA SER A 82 10.48 8.02 5.00
C SER A 82 9.79 7.84 6.36
N GLY A 83 9.73 8.89 7.18
CA GLY A 83 9.18 8.87 8.54
C GLY A 83 7.71 8.42 8.65
N SER A 84 7.06 8.07 7.54
CA SER A 84 5.71 7.49 7.45
C SER A 84 5.67 5.95 7.27
N GLY A 85 6.81 5.27 7.11
CA GLY A 85 6.86 3.81 6.93
C GLY A 85 6.23 3.31 5.61
N LEU A 86 6.07 4.20 4.63
CA LEU A 86 5.64 3.84 3.28
C LEU A 86 6.88 3.69 2.38
N PRO A 87 6.92 2.67 1.51
CA PRO A 87 8.03 2.51 0.57
C PRO A 87 8.07 3.72 -0.38
N MET A 88 9.28 4.23 -0.63
CA MET A 88 9.52 5.24 -1.66
C MET A 88 9.27 4.60 -3.02
N ILE A 89 8.15 4.96 -3.64
CA ILE A 89 7.89 4.64 -5.03
C ILE A 89 8.52 5.78 -5.83
N LEU A 90 9.70 5.53 -6.40
CA LEU A 90 10.41 6.42 -7.32
C LEU A 90 9.70 6.49 -8.66
#